data_AF-A0A399Y1K1-F1
#
_entry.id   AF-A0A399Y1K1-F1
#
_cell.length_a   1.000
_cell.length_b   1.000
_cell.length_c   1.000
_cell.angle_alpha   90.00
_cell.angle_beta   90.00
_cell.angle_gamma   90.00
#
_symmetry.space_group_name_H-M   'P 1'
#
loop_
_entity.id
_entity.type
_entity.pdbx_description
1 polymer ?
#
loop_
_entity_poly.entity_id
_entity_poly.type
_entity_poly.pdbx_seq_one_letter_code
_entity_poly.pdbx_strand_id
1 'polypeptide(L)' 'MTKQTTVRLPEELADQAEAVARVKGTSLNAVIVESLAAEIERVRSDADFTSRARKLLERDKELINRLAE' A
#
# COMPACT_ATOMS: atom_id res chain seq x y z
N MET A 1 -4.96 16.47 0.03
CA MET A 1 -6.24 15.98 -0.52
C MET A 1 -6.44 14.53 -0.12
N THR A 2 -7.64 14.14 0.29
CA THR A 2 -7.97 12.75 0.64
C THR A 2 -8.78 12.12 -0.49
N LYS A 3 -8.37 10.93 -0.96
CA LYS A 3 -9.14 10.14 -1.92
C LYS A 3 -10.04 9.18 -1.15
N GLN A 4 -11.35 9.28 -1.34
CA GLN A 4 -12.28 8.31 -0.76
C GLN A 4 -12.16 6.97 -1.51
N THR A 5 -12.12 5.87 -0.77
CA THR A 5 -12.03 4.51 -1.32
C THR A 5 -12.79 3.56 -0.40
N THR A 6 -13.58 2.66 -0.99
CA THR A 6 -14.31 1.62 -0.26
C THR A 6 -13.51 0.32 -0.31
N VAL A 7 -13.26 -0.29 0.84
CA VAL A 7 -12.53 -1.56 0.96
C VAL A 7 -13.48 -2.62 1.49
N ARG A 8 -13.46 -3.82 0.90
CA ARG A 8 -14.17 -4.99 1.44
C ARG A 8 -13.19 -5.80 2.27
N LEU A 9 -13.39 -5.78 3.60
CA LEU A 9 -12.59 -6.56 4.53
C LEU A 9 -13.33 -7.88 4.83
N PRO A 10 -12.60 -9.01 4.96
CA PRO A 10 -13.15 -10.20 5.60
C PRO A 10 -13.66 -9.85 7.00
N GLU A 11 -14.79 -10.45 7.39
CA GLU A 11 -15.48 -10.17 8.65
C GLU A 11 -14.55 -10.26 9.87
N GLU A 12 -13.84 -11.38 10.00
CA GLU A 12 -12.91 -11.59 11.12
C GLU A 12 -11.80 -10.51 11.18
N LEU A 13 -11.27 -10.08 10.04
CA LEU A 13 -10.26 -9.04 9.99
C LEU A 13 -10.84 -7.67 10.39
N ALA A 14 -12.08 -7.38 10.00
CA ALA A 14 -12.77 -6.16 10.39
C ALA A 14 -12.97 -6.11 11.90
N ASP A 15 -13.47 -7.19 12.50
CA ASP A 15 -13.71 -7.29 13.95
C ASP A 15 -12.42 -7.11 14.76
N GLN A 16 -11.34 -7.78 14.34
CA GLN A 16 -10.03 -7.66 14.98
C GLN A 16 -9.49 -6.23 14.88
N ALA A 17 -9.57 -5.61 13.70
CA ALA A 17 -9.10 -4.25 13.50
C ALA A 17 -9.93 -3.22 14.29
N GLU A 18 -11.23 -3.44 14.44
CA GLU A 18 -12.10 -2.61 15.29
C GLU A 18 -11.75 -2.74 16.77
N ALA A 19 -11.49 -3.96 17.26
CA ALA A 19 -11.03 -4.16 18.63
C ALA A 19 -9.72 -3.42 18.91
N VAL A 20 -8.76 -3.50 17.98
CA VAL A 20 -7.50 -2.74 18.05
C VAL A 20 -7.76 -1.23 18.08
N ALA A 21 -8.60 -0.73 17.17
CA ALA A 21 -8.95 0.69 17.11
C ALA A 21 -9.55 1.17 18.44
N ARG A 22 -10.47 0.38 19.00
CA ARG A 22 -11.14 0.67 20.27
C ARG A 22 -10.16 0.72 21.44
N VAL A 23 -9.25 -0.25 21.55
CA VAL A 23 -8.22 -0.26 22.61
C VAL A 23 -7.27 0.94 22.47
N LYS A 24 -6.93 1.32 21.23
CA LYS A 24 -6.11 2.52 20.95
C LYS A 24 -6.86 3.85 21.15
N GLY A 25 -8.18 3.83 21.34
CA GLY A 25 -9.01 5.04 21.40
C GLY A 25 -9.07 5.81 20.07
N THR A 26 -8.95 5.11 18.94
CA THR A 26 -8.94 5.68 17.59
C THR A 26 -10.02 5.04 16.70
N SER A 27 -10.10 5.47 15.44
CA SER A 27 -11.04 4.91 14.46
C SER A 27 -10.42 3.76 13.66
N LEU A 28 -11.27 2.84 13.17
CA LEU A 28 -10.84 1.80 12.23
C LEU A 28 -10.13 2.40 11.01
N ASN A 29 -10.63 3.52 10.50
CA ASN A 29 -10.00 4.24 9.40
C ASN A 29 -8.56 4.66 9.74
N ALA A 30 -8.30 5.18 10.95
CA ALA A 30 -6.96 5.55 11.37
C ALA A 30 -6.02 4.34 11.44
N VAL A 31 -6.51 3.21 11.97
CA VAL A 31 -5.74 1.95 11.99
C VAL A 31 -5.37 1.50 10.57
N ILE A 32 -6.31 1.58 9.62
CA ILE A 32 -6.07 1.22 8.22
C ILE A 32 -5.02 2.15 7.60
N VAL A 33 -5.15 3.46 7.80
CA VAL A 33 -4.19 4.45 7.27
C VAL A 33 -2.79 4.24 7.84
N GLU A 34 -2.67 4.06 9.16
CA GLU A 34 -1.39 3.79 9.83
C GLU A 34 -0.74 2.50 9.31
N SER A 35 -1.53 1.44 9.17
CA SER A 35 -1.03 0.14 8.70
C SER A 35 -0.55 0.21 7.25
N LEU A 36 -1.30 0.89 6.37
CA LEU A 36 -0.89 1.09 4.98
C LEU A 36 0.37 1.96 4.87
N ALA A 37 0.48 3.01 5.69
CA ALA A 37 1.66 3.87 5.72
C ALA A 37 2.91 3.08 6.18
N ALA A 38 2.78 2.29 7.24
CA ALA A 38 3.85 1.44 7.75
C ALA A 38 4.29 0.40 6.71
N GLU A 39 3.34 -0.21 6.00
CA GLU A 39 3.63 -1.17 4.94
C GLU A 39 4.37 -0.54 3.75
N ILE A 40 3.95 0.66 3.32
CA ILE A 40 4.65 1.40 2.26
C ILE A 40 6.10 1.70 2.68
N GLU A 41 6.32 2.11 3.93
CA GLU A 41 7.67 2.43 4.41
C GLU A 41 8.55 1.19 4.52
N ARG A 42 7.98 0.07 4.98
CA ARG A 42 8.64 -1.24 5.00
C ARG A 42 9.09 -1.66 3.60
N VAL A 43 8.21 -1.52 2.62
CA VAL A 43 8.48 -1.87 1.22
C VAL A 43 9.49 -0.92 0.57
N ARG A 44 9.48 0.38 0.92
CA ARG A 44 10.50 1.35 0.46
C ARG A 44 11.90 1.02 0.99
N SER A 45 11.97 0.50 2.20
CA SER A 45 13.22 0.08 2.83
C SER A 45 13.73 -1.26 2.30
N ASP A 46 12.91 -2.00 1.55
CA ASP A 46 13.30 -3.25 0.88
C ASP A 46 14.05 -2.94 -0.43
N ALA A 47 15.37 -3.13 -0.38
CA ALA A 47 16.27 -2.91 -1.51
C ALA A 47 15.97 -3.83 -2.70
N ASP A 48 15.53 -5.07 -2.44
CA ASP A 48 15.19 -6.03 -3.49
C ASP A 48 13.88 -5.65 -4.17
N PHE A 49 12.88 -5.22 -3.39
CA PHE A 49 11.63 -4.70 -3.94
C PHE A 49 11.89 -3.48 -4.83
N THR A 50 12.69 -2.53 -4.34
CA THR A 50 13.01 -1.31 -5.09
C THR A 50 13.84 -1.61 -6.35
N SER A 51 14.74 -2.59 -6.28
CA SER A 51 15.51 -3.07 -7.44
C SER A 51 14.62 -3.67 -8.52
N ARG A 52 13.64 -4.51 -8.14
CA ARG A 52 12.65 -5.07 -9.08
C ARG A 52 11.81 -3.96 -9.73
N ALA A 53 11.35 -2.99 -8.94
CA ALA A 53 10.59 -1.85 -9.47
C ALA A 53 11.40 -1.02 -10.48
N ARG A 54 12.68 -0.74 -10.20
CA ARG A 54 13.57 -0.04 -11.16
C ARG A 54 13.76 -0.82 -12.46
N LYS A 55 13.98 -2.14 -12.38
CA LYS A 55 14.11 -2.99 -13.57
C LYS A 55 12.86 -3.00 -14.43
N LEU A 56 11.67 -2.98 -13.81
CA LEU A 56 10.40 -2.89 -14.52
C LEU A 56 10.29 -1.55 -15.28
N LEU A 57 10.59 -0.44 -14.60
CA LEU A 57 10.56 0.89 -15.21
C LEU A 57 11.53 1.04 -16.39
N GLU A 58 12.74 0.51 -16.29
CA GLU A 58 13.69 0.56 -17.41
C GLU A 58 13.19 -0.26 -18.62
N ARG A 59 12.62 -1.44 -18.37
CA ARG A 59 11.99 -2.24 -19.43
C ARG A 59 10.80 -1.53 -20.06
N ASP A 60 9.97 -0.87 -19.27
CA ASP A 60 8.81 -0.13 -19.76
C ASP A 60 9.25 1.06 -20.62
N LYS A 61 10.32 1.78 -20.24
CA LYS A 61 10.93 2.83 -21.07
C LYS A 61 11.47 2.28 -22.39
N GLU A 62 12.19 1.15 -22.35
CA GLU A 62 12.69 0.49 -23.55
C GLU A 62 11.56 0.08 -24.50
N LEU A 63 10.45 -0.42 -23.95
CA LEU A 63 9.26 -0.77 -24.74
C LEU A 63 8.61 0.46 -25.37
N ILE A 64 8.45 1.54 -24.62
CA ILE A 64 7.91 2.80 -25.17
C ILE A 64 8.80 3.33 -26.30
N ASN A 65 10.12 3.31 -26.12
CA ASN A 65 11.07 3.76 -27.15
C ASN A 65 10.97 2.93 -28.43
N ARG A 66 10.76 1.61 -28.33
CA ARG A 66 10.57 0.72 -29.49
C ARG A 66 9.22 0.90 -30.20
N LEU A 67 8.19 1.33 -29.47
CA LEU A 67 6.83 1.53 -30.00
C LEU A 67 6.61 2.96 -30.54
N ALA A 68 7.51 3.89 -30.22
CA ALA A 68 7.47 5.27 -30.70
C ALA A 68 8.24 5.47 -32.03
N GLU A 69 8.98 4.45 -32.49
CA GLU A 69 9.48 4.32 -33.86
C GLU A 69 8.39 3.77 -34.80
#